data_AF-X1TII5-F1
#
_entry.id   AF-X1TII5-F1
#
_cell.length_a   1.000
_cell.length_b   1.000
_cell.length_c   1.000
_cell.angle_alpha   90.00
_cell.angle_beta   90.00
_cell.angle_gamma   90.00
#
_symmetry.space_group_name_H-M   'P 1'
#
loop_
_entity.id
_entity.type
_entity.pdbx_description
1 polymer ?
#
loop_
_entity_poly.entity_id
_entity_poly.type
_entity_poly.pdbx_seq_one_letter_code
_entity_poly.pdbx_strand_id
1 'polypeptide(L)' 'MANILIDKGVARGDRVILYLHKSLGLVVAHLALQKIGAVTVPLNPGFTPSEMTYLIKDAEPKMVIAGPEQE' A
#
# COMPACT_ATOMS: atom_id res chain seq x y z
N MET A 1 -7.17 -2.28 -11.66
CA MET A 1 -6.62 -2.54 -10.31
C MET A 1 -7.68 -2.52 -9.21
N ALA A 2 -8.61 -1.55 -9.15
CA ALA A 2 -9.65 -1.51 -8.10
C ALA A 2 -10.42 -2.83 -7.91
N ASN A 3 -10.95 -3.42 -8.99
CA ASN A 3 -11.66 -4.71 -8.91
C ASN A 3 -10.76 -5.83 -8.36
N ILE A 4 -9.49 -5.90 -8.79
CA ILE A 4 -8.53 -6.88 -8.28
C ILE A 4 -8.33 -6.74 -6.76
N LEU A 5 -8.33 -5.52 -6.23
CA LEU A 5 -8.20 -5.27 -4.79
C LEU A 5 -9.45 -5.72 -4.03
N ILE A 6 -10.64 -5.49 -4.59
CA ILE A 6 -11.91 -6.02 -4.05
C ILE A 6 -11.89 -7.55 -4.05
N ASP A 7 -11.49 -8.18 -5.16
CA ASP A 7 -11.40 -9.63 -5.29
C ASP A 7 -10.38 -10.25 -4.31
N LYS A 8 -9.36 -9.47 -3.92
CA LYS A 8 -8.40 -9.83 -2.87
C LYS A 8 -8.87 -9.50 -1.45
N GLY A 9 -10.11 -9.03 -1.29
CA GLY A 9 -10.75 -8.82 0.00
C GLY A 9 -10.45 -7.47 0.66
N VAL A 10 -10.00 -6.46 -0.10
CA VAL A 10 -9.89 -5.08 0.39
C VAL A 10 -11.28 -4.43 0.39
N ALA A 11 -11.69 -3.95 1.55
CA ALA A 11 -12.95 -3.26 1.76
C ALA A 11 -12.76 -1.75 2.02
N ARG A 12 -13.87 -1.01 2.03
CA ARG A 12 -13.88 0.40 2.41
C ARG A 12 -13.35 0.55 3.85
N GLY A 13 -12.43 1.49 4.06
CA GLY A 13 -11.80 1.75 5.34
C GLY A 13 -10.57 0.88 5.63
N ASP A 14 -10.33 -0.20 4.87
CA ASP A 14 -9.11 -1.00 5.05
C ASP A 14 -7.87 -0.17 4.74
N ARG A 15 -6.85 -0.31 5.59
CA ARG A 15 -5.53 0.30 5.42
C ARG A 15 -4.68 -0.58 4.50
N VAL A 16 -4.15 -0.01 3.42
CA VAL A 16 -3.26 -0.72 2.49
C VAL A 16 -1.96 0.06 2.35
N ILE A 17 -0.84 -0.61 2.62
CA ILE A 17 0.48 -0.01 2.45
C ILE A 17 0.87 0.00 0.99
N LEU A 18 1.37 1.14 0.50
CA LEU A 18 2.07 1.25 -0.77
C LEU A 18 3.57 1.36 -0.51
N TYR A 19 4.30 0.31 -0.88
CA TYR A 19 5.75 0.24 -0.85
C TYR A 19 6.29 0.19 -2.29
N LEU A 20 6.24 1.34 -2.96
CA LEU A 20 6.53 1.48 -4.38
C LEU A 20 7.39 2.73 -4.61
N HIS A 21 8.35 2.64 -5.53
CA HIS A 21 9.08 3.82 -6.02
C HIS A 21 8.16 4.70 -6.88
N LYS A 22 8.59 5.95 -7.11
CA LYS A 22 7.92 6.90 -8.00
C LYS A 22 7.73 6.27 -9.38
N SER A 23 6.49 5.94 -9.71
CA SER A 23 6.14 5.22 -10.93
C SER A 23 4.66 5.42 -11.25
N LEU A 24 4.25 5.06 -12.47
CA LEU A 24 2.83 4.99 -12.82
C LEU A 24 2.10 3.93 -11.98
N GLY A 25 2.78 2.83 -11.61
CA GLY A 25 2.22 1.80 -10.74
C GLY A 25 1.78 2.35 -9.38
N LEU A 26 2.59 3.22 -8.76
CA LEU A 26 2.25 3.90 -7.51
C LEU A 26 0.97 4.74 -7.66
N VAL A 27 0.88 5.55 -8.72
CA VAL A 27 -0.28 6.43 -8.97
C VAL A 27 -1.55 5.59 -9.21
N VAL A 28 -1.45 4.54 -10.04
CA VAL A 28 -2.57 3.64 -10.35
C VAL A 28 -3.03 2.90 -9.09
N ALA A 29 -2.12 2.40 -8.26
CA ALA A 29 -2.44 1.72 -7.02
C ALA A 29 -3.14 2.65 -6.02
N HIS A 30 -2.63 3.87 -5.86
CA HIS A 30 -3.23 4.86 -4.98
C HIS A 30 -4.65 5.23 -5.40
N LEU A 31 -4.86 5.53 -6.69
CA LEU A 31 -6.19 5.86 -7.22
C LEU A 31 -7.16 4.66 -7.13
N ALA A 32 -6.66 3.43 -7.32
CA ALA A 32 -7.47 2.23 -7.18
C ALA A 32 -7.97 2.02 -5.75
N LEU A 33 -7.14 2.29 -4.75
CA LEU A 33 -7.53 2.25 -3.33
C LEU A 33 -8.56 3.32 -3.00
N GLN A 34 -8.33 4.57 -3.45
CA GLN A 34 -9.29 5.65 -3.27
C GLN A 34 -10.66 5.33 -3.90
N LYS A 35 -10.66 4.74 -5.10
CA LYS A 35 -11.89 4.36 -5.81
C LYS A 35 -12.77 3.39 -5.03
N ILE A 36 -12.18 2.52 -4.23
CA ILE A 36 -12.92 1.54 -3.41
C ILE A 36 -13.13 2.02 -1.96
N GLY A 37 -12.69 3.25 -1.65
CA GLY A 37 -12.77 3.84 -0.31
C GLY A 37 -11.80 3.22 0.70
N ALA A 38 -10.72 2.57 0.24
CA ALA A 38 -9.64 2.10 1.10
C ALA A 38 -8.68 3.25 1.46
N VAL A 39 -7.98 3.11 2.58
CA VAL A 39 -7.01 4.09 3.07
C VAL A 39 -5.61 3.69 2.59
N THR A 40 -4.96 4.58 1.85
CA THR A 40 -3.55 4.38 1.48
C THR A 40 -2.65 4.78 2.63
N VAL A 41 -1.70 3.92 2.98
CA VAL A 41 -0.60 4.20 3.91
C VAL A 41 0.71 4.21 3.11
N PRO A 42 1.35 5.37 2.88
CA PRO A 42 2.62 5.42 2.16
C PRO A 42 3.74 4.90 3.05
N LEU A 43 4.51 3.92 2.57
CA LEU A 43 5.73 3.47 3.23
C LEU A 43 6.93 3.90 2.39
N ASN A 44 7.82 4.71 2.98
CA ASN A 44 8.99 5.24 2.30
C ASN A 44 10.10 4.15 2.24
N PRO A 45 10.62 3.80 1.03
CA PRO A 45 11.77 2.91 0.88
C PRO A 45 13.05 3.38 1.59
N GLY A 46 13.17 4.68 1.88
CA GLY A 46 14.28 5.22 2.65
C GLY A 46 14.20 5.00 4.17
N PHE A 47 13.15 4.34 4.68
CA PHE A 47 13.05 4.04 6.11
C PHE A 47 14.00 2.92 6.52
N THR A 48 14.57 3.07 7.72
CA THR A 48 15.27 1.97 8.39
C THR A 48 14.29 0.83 8.68
N PRO A 49 14.78 -0.42 8.84
CA PRO A 49 13.93 -1.55 9.19
C PRO A 49 13.10 -1.35 10.46
N SER A 50 13.63 -0.63 11.46
CA SER A 50 12.90 -0.31 12.70
C SER A 50 11.76 0.68 12.47
N GLU A 51 11.96 1.73 11.67
CA GLU A 51 10.91 2.69 11.31
C GLU A 51 9.81 2.03 10.49
N MET A 52 10.20 1.17 9.55
CA MET A 52 9.26 0.36 8.78
C MET A 52 8.44 -0.55 9.68
N THR A 53 9.10 -1.27 10.60
CA THR A 53 8.42 -2.17 11.55
C THR A 53 7.44 -1.41 12.44
N TYR A 54 7.84 -0.24 12.94
CA TYR A 54 6.99 0.63 13.75
C TYR A 54 5.73 1.03 12.96
N LEU A 55 5.91 1.55 11.74
CA LEU A 55 4.79 2.00 10.92
C LEU A 55 3.85 0.85 10.53
N ILE A 56 4.40 -0.32 10.14
CA ILE A 56 3.58 -1.48 9.77
C ILE A 56 2.74 -1.95 10.97
N LYS A 57 3.32 -1.96 12.19
CA LYS A 57 2.60 -2.35 13.40
C LYS A 57 1.50 -1.37 13.77
N ASP A 58 1.77 -0.07 13.70
CA ASP A 58 0.78 0.96 14.00
C ASP A 58 -0.35 1.01 12.95
N ALA A 59 0.01 0.84 11.68
CA ALA A 59 -0.92 0.90 10.57
C ALA A 59 -1.80 -0.36 10.41
N GLU A 60 -1.51 -1.47 11.10
CA GLU A 60 -2.15 -2.80 10.99
C GLU A 60 -2.84 -3.03 9.62
N PRO A 61 -2.06 -3.06 8.53
CA PRO A 61 -2.62 -3.02 7.20
C PRO A 61 -3.31 -4.34 6.84
N LYS A 62 -4.39 -4.24 6.06
CA LYS A 62 -5.03 -5.41 5.44
C LYS A 62 -4.12 -6.05 4.39
N MET A 63 -3.32 -5.24 3.70
CA MET A 63 -2.48 -5.64 2.57
C MET A 63 -1.29 -4.70 2.40
N VAL A 64 -0.21 -5.22 1.84
CA VAL A 64 0.93 -4.44 1.34
C VAL A 64 1.03 -4.65 -0.17
N ILE A 65 1.15 -3.55 -0.92
CA ILE A 65 1.47 -3.58 -2.35
C ILE A 65 2.93 -3.14 -2.47
N ALA A 66 3.80 -4.08 -2.81
CA ALA A 66 5.23 -3.85 -2.98
C ALA A 66 5.63 -3.90 -4.47
N GLY A 67 6.59 -3.07 -4.83
CA GLY A 67 7.27 -3.15 -6.13
C GLY A 67 8.26 -4.31 -6.18
N PRO A 68 8.81 -4.64 -7.36
CA PRO A 68 9.91 -5.58 -7.45
C PRO A 68 11.09 -5.11 -6.58
N GLU A 69 11.74 -6.06 -5.92
CA GLU A 69 13.01 -5.84 -5.22
C GLU A 69 14.02 -5.29 -6.25
N GLN A 70 14.69 -4.20 -5.90
CA GLN A 70 15.77 -3.67 -6.72
C GLN A 70 17.10 -4.16 -6.14
N GLU A 71 17.97 -4.66 -7.02
CA GLU A 71 19.40 -4.89 -6.73
C GLU A 71 20.10 -3.63 -6.23
#